data_AF-A0A7C2JK81-F1
#
_entry.id   AF-A0A7C2JK81-F1
#
_cell.length_a   1.000
_cell.length_b   1.000
_cell.length_c   1.000
_cell.angle_alpha   90.00
_cell.angle_beta   90.00
_cell.angle_gamma   90.00
#
_symmetry.space_group_name_H-M   'P 1'
#
loop_
_entity.id
_entity.type
_entity.pdbx_description
1 polymer ?
#
loop_
_entity_poly.entity_id
_entity_poly.type
_entity_poly.pdbx_seq_one_letter_code
_entity_poly.pdbx_strand_id
1 'polypeptide(L)'
;MKVDLHVHTCFSIDGHMSPRDIVKAARQRGLNALAITDHNTIDGALVVRSLAPFLVIIGEEISTAEGELMALFLETTIPKGLSARKTATLARGQGGLVGVPHPFDRFRPERLEER
;
A
#
# COMPACT_ATOMS: atom_id res chain seq x y z
N MET A 1 19.57 6.16 2.62
CA MET A 1 18.19 6.22 3.13
C MET A 1 17.65 4.80 3.17
N LYS A 2 17.00 4.37 4.26
CA LYS A 2 16.35 3.06 4.41
C LYS A 2 14.84 3.24 4.39
N VAL A 3 14.16 2.54 3.50
CA VAL A 3 12.70 2.67 3.30
C VAL A 3 12.13 1.29 3.10
N ASP A 4 10.93 1.08 3.63
CA ASP A 4 10.07 -0.05 3.28
C ASP A 4 8.81 0.51 2.59
N LEU A 5 8.47 -0.04 1.43
CA LEU A 5 7.47 0.53 0.53
C LEU A 5 6.21 -0.34 0.40
N HIS A 6 6.14 -1.47 1.11
CA HIS A 6 5.01 -2.38 1.03
C HIS A 6 4.76 -3.02 2.40
N VAL A 7 3.96 -2.34 3.23
CA VAL A 7 3.66 -2.79 4.60
C VAL A 7 2.17 -2.73 4.88
N HIS A 8 1.67 -3.82 5.45
CA HIS A 8 0.28 -3.98 5.88
C HIS A 8 0.16 -3.82 7.40
N THR A 9 -0.94 -3.23 7.82
CA THR A 9 -1.37 -3.05 9.21
C THR A 9 -2.58 -3.93 9.50
N CYS A 10 -3.02 -3.97 10.76
CA CYS A 10 -4.27 -4.64 11.13
C CYS A 10 -5.56 -4.02 10.54
N PHE A 11 -5.44 -3.04 9.64
CA PHE A 11 -6.57 -2.49 8.87
C PHE A 11 -6.82 -3.25 7.56
N SER A 12 -5.90 -4.11 7.13
CA SER A 12 -6.09 -5.06 6.04
C SER A 12 -6.31 -6.49 6.55
N ILE A 13 -6.73 -7.38 5.65
CA ILE A 13 -7.04 -8.78 5.97
C ILE A 13 -5.81 -9.64 6.28
N ASP A 14 -4.64 -9.23 5.81
CA ASP A 14 -3.37 -9.98 5.91
C ASP A 14 -2.35 -9.33 6.86
N GLY A 15 -2.63 -8.13 7.36
CA GLY A 15 -1.82 -7.46 8.37
C GLY A 15 -2.26 -7.78 9.79
N HIS A 16 -1.28 -8.07 10.66
CA HIS A 16 -1.55 -8.40 12.07
C HIS A 16 -0.99 -7.38 13.06
N MET A 17 -0.13 -6.46 12.62
CA MET A 17 0.52 -5.49 13.49
C MET A 17 -0.31 -4.21 13.62
N SER A 18 -0.41 -3.69 14.85
CA SER A 18 -1.03 -2.40 15.08
C SER A 18 -0.17 -1.26 14.50
N PRO A 19 -0.76 -0.11 14.13
CA PRO A 19 -0.01 1.08 13.70
C PRO A 19 1.10 1.49 14.69
N ARG A 20 0.86 1.37 16.00
CA ARG A 20 1.85 1.70 17.03
C ARG A 20 3.04 0.75 17.01
N ASP A 21 2.79 -0.55 16.85
CA ASP A 21 3.84 -1.56 16.80
C ASP A 21 4.69 -1.42 15.54
N ILE A 22 4.06 -1.07 14.41
CA ILE A 22 4.76 -0.78 13.15
C ILE A 22 5.69 0.42 13.32
N VAL A 23 5.23 1.53 13.89
CA VAL A 23 6.08 2.72 14.13
C VAL A 23 7.26 2.37 15.04
N LYS A 24 7.03 1.61 16.12
CA LYS A 24 8.09 1.15 17.02
C LYS A 24 9.10 0.27 16.28
N ALA A 25 8.63 -0.69 15.49
CA ALA A 25 9.45 -1.61 14.72
C ALA A 25 10.29 -0.88 13.66
N ALA A 26 9.71 0.11 12.97
CA ALA A 26 10.40 0.94 11.98
C ALA A 26 11.54 1.75 12.61
N ARG A 27 11.30 2.36 13.79
CA ARG A 27 12.34 3.09 14.54
C ARG A 27 13.48 2.18 14.97
N GLN A 28 13.17 1.00 15.50
CA GLN A 28 14.18 0.03 15.93
C GLN A 28 15.06 -0.45 14.78
N ARG A 29 14.50 -0.55 13.56
CA ARG A 29 15.24 -0.91 12.34
C ARG A 29 15.96 0.27 11.68
N GLY A 30 15.77 1.49 12.18
CA GLY A 30 16.36 2.70 11.63
C GLY A 30 15.83 3.04 10.23
N LEU A 31 14.54 2.79 9.97
CA LEU A 31 13.89 3.23 8.74
C LEU A 31 13.71 4.75 8.73
N ASN A 32 13.98 5.38 7.58
CA ASN A 32 13.80 6.81 7.36
C ASN A 32 12.41 7.16 6.83
N ALA A 33 11.77 6.21 6.14
CA ALA A 33 10.41 6.35 5.64
C ALA A 33 9.71 4.98 5.58
N LEU A 34 8.39 5.01 5.52
CA LEU A 34 7.53 3.83 5.43
C LEU A 34 6.35 4.12 4.50
N ALA A 35 6.04 3.22 3.57
CA ALA A 35 4.75 3.22 2.92
C ALA A 35 3.85 2.16 3.58
N ILE A 36 2.64 2.58 3.93
CA ILE A 36 1.59 1.66 4.34
C ILE A 36 0.67 1.47 3.14
N THR A 37 0.41 0.23 2.78
CA THR A 37 -0.29 -0.17 1.56
C THR A 37 -1.33 -1.23 1.87
N ASP A 38 -2.18 -0.95 2.85
CA ASP A 38 -3.26 -1.86 3.25
C ASP A 38 -4.17 -2.18 2.06
N HIS A 39 -4.77 -3.37 2.06
CA HIS A 39 -5.71 -3.80 1.03
C HIS A 39 -6.96 -2.93 0.99
N ASN A 40 -7.17 -2.24 -0.14
CA ASN A 40 -8.37 -1.47 -0.45
C ASN A 40 -8.75 -0.37 0.58
N THR A 41 -7.79 0.12 1.37
CA THR A 41 -7.98 1.23 2.32
C THR A 41 -6.67 1.98 2.57
N ILE A 42 -6.77 3.26 2.91
CA ILE A 42 -5.64 4.08 3.38
C ILE A 42 -5.69 4.35 4.89
N ASP A 43 -6.69 3.83 5.61
CA ASP A 43 -6.96 4.20 7.00
C ASP A 43 -5.77 3.89 7.92
N GLY A 44 -5.17 2.71 7.77
CA GLY A 44 -3.97 2.34 8.53
C GLY A 44 -2.80 3.28 8.24
N ALA A 45 -2.64 3.70 6.98
CA ALA A 45 -1.61 4.66 6.58
C ALA A 45 -1.80 6.03 7.25
N LEU A 46 -3.04 6.52 7.31
CA LEU A 46 -3.39 7.78 7.97
C LEU A 46 -3.08 7.72 9.48
N VAL A 47 -3.42 6.61 10.14
CA VAL A 47 -3.13 6.41 11.56
C VAL A 47 -1.61 6.34 11.78
N VAL A 48 -0.88 5.54 11.01
CA VAL A 48 0.59 5.44 11.11
C VAL A 48 1.24 6.80 10.90
N ARG A 49 0.80 7.58 9.90
CA ARG A 49 1.30 8.94 9.64
C ARG A 49 1.11 9.88 10.84
N SER A 50 0.00 9.78 11.56
CA SER A 50 -0.24 10.60 12.76
C SER A 50 0.65 10.23 13.95
N LEU A 51 1.17 9.01 13.99
CA LEU A 51 1.99 8.47 15.08
C LEU A 51 3.50 8.54 14.80
N ALA A 52 3.89 8.48 13.54
CA ALA A 52 5.27 8.34 13.11
C ALA A 52 6.04 9.68 13.18
N PRO A 53 7.24 9.71 13.77
CA PRO A 53 8.12 10.88 13.75
C PRO A 53 8.96 10.98 12.46
N PHE A 54 8.60 10.23 11.42
CA PHE A 54 9.33 10.12 10.15
C PHE A 54 8.33 10.11 8.99
N LEU A 55 8.84 10.15 7.75
CA LEU A 55 7.99 10.22 6.56
C LEU A 55 7.15 8.95 6.41
N VAL A 56 5.83 9.11 6.33
CA VAL A 56 4.89 8.03 6.00
C VAL A 56 4.25 8.35 4.66
N ILE A 57 4.42 7.44 3.71
CA ILE A 57 3.80 7.50 2.39
C ILE A 57 2.44 6.81 2.50
N ILE A 58 1.39 7.54 2.13
CA ILE A 58 0.04 6.99 2.05
C ILE A 58 -0.07 6.19 0.77
N GLY A 59 -0.32 4.89 0.88
CA GLY A 59 -0.51 4.00 -0.24
C GLY A 59 -1.64 3.01 0.02
N GLU A 60 -1.91 2.20 -0.99
CA GLU A 60 -2.98 1.21 -1.01
C GLU A 60 -2.55 0.05 -1.92
N GLU A 61 -2.81 -1.18 -1.53
CA GLU A 61 -2.79 -2.34 -2.42
C GLU A 61 -4.23 -2.58 -2.89
N ILE A 62 -4.52 -2.21 -4.13
CA ILE A 62 -5.87 -2.17 -4.70
C ILE A 62 -6.15 -3.48 -5.42
N SER A 63 -7.22 -4.15 -5.03
CA SER A 63 -7.75 -5.30 -5.76
C SER A 63 -8.47 -4.80 -7.03
N THR A 64 -7.93 -5.13 -8.19
CA THR A 64 -8.47 -4.81 -9.52
C THR A 64 -9.23 -6.01 -10.10
N ALA A 65 -9.83 -5.85 -11.28
CA ALA A 65 -10.49 -6.96 -11.98
C ALA A 65 -9.49 -8.00 -12.53
N GLU A 66 -8.22 -7.62 -12.70
CA GLU A 66 -7.17 -8.45 -13.30
C GLU A 66 -6.07 -8.86 -12.31
N GLY A 67 -6.26 -8.63 -11.00
CA GLY A 67 -5.26 -8.86 -9.94
C GLY A 67 -5.02 -7.62 -9.10
N GLU A 68 -3.84 -7.43 -8.54
CA GLU A 68 -3.54 -6.29 -7.67
C GLU A 68 -2.66 -5.23 -8.33
N LEU A 69 -2.90 -3.98 -7.95
CA LEU A 69 -1.99 -2.87 -8.19
C LEU A 69 -1.67 -2.19 -6.87
N MET A 70 -0.42 -1.81 -6.69
CA MET A 70 0.00 -0.98 -5.58
C MET A 70 0.04 0.48 -6.04
N ALA A 71 -0.51 1.38 -5.26
CA ALA A 71 -0.39 2.81 -5.48
C ALA A 71 0.17 3.51 -4.24
N LEU A 72 1.06 4.49 -4.47
CA LEU A 72 1.70 5.30 -3.45
C LEU A 72 1.38 6.78 -3.67
N PHE A 73 1.49 7.58 -2.61
CA PHE A 73 1.18 9.02 -2.60
C PHE A 73 -0.29 9.32 -2.90
N LEU A 74 -1.21 8.52 -2.35
CA LEU A 74 -2.64 8.74 -2.48
C LEU A 74 -3.15 9.79 -1.48
N GLU A 75 -4.18 10.53 -1.89
CA GLU A 75 -4.94 11.43 -1.04
C GLU A 75 -6.26 10.79 -0.60
N THR A 76 -6.87 9.99 -1.48
CA THR A 76 -8.13 9.25 -1.25
C THR A 76 -8.02 7.82 -1.77
N THR A 77 -8.81 6.92 -1.17
CA THR A 77 -8.89 5.52 -1.62
C THR A 77 -9.34 5.39 -3.07
N ILE A 78 -8.93 4.30 -3.73
CA ILE A 78 -9.38 3.98 -5.09
C ILE A 78 -10.42 2.85 -5.02
N PRO A 79 -11.55 2.95 -5.75
CA PRO A 79 -12.53 1.87 -5.77
C PRO A 79 -11.93 0.55 -6.29
N LYS A 80 -12.16 -0.54 -5.54
CA LYS A 80 -11.79 -1.90 -5.93
C LYS A 80 -12.62 -2.43 -7.10
N GLY A 81 -12.10 -3.45 -7.78
CA GLY A 81 -12.78 -4.18 -8.86
C GLY A 81 -12.83 -3.43 -10.20
N LEU A 82 -12.16 -2.28 -10.31
CA LEU A 82 -11.93 -1.61 -11.59
C LEU A 82 -10.87 -2.36 -12.39
N SER A 83 -10.83 -2.16 -13.71
CA SER A 83 -9.71 -2.63 -14.52
C SER A 83 -8.39 -2.01 -14.04
N ALA A 84 -7.28 -2.74 -14.10
CA ALA A 84 -5.94 -2.29 -13.72
C ALA A 84 -5.57 -0.97 -14.39
N ARG A 85 -5.90 -0.79 -15.68
CA ARG A 85 -5.64 0.47 -16.40
C ARG A 85 -6.40 1.66 -15.81
N LYS A 86 -7.69 1.46 -15.46
CA LYS A 86 -8.51 2.51 -14.85
C LYS A 86 -8.05 2.83 -13.43
N THR A 87 -7.72 1.80 -12.64
CA THR A 87 -7.10 1.95 -11.32
C THR A 87 -5.81 2.78 -11.40
N ALA A 88 -4.90 2.43 -12.31
CA ALA A 88 -3.66 3.18 -12.53
C ALA A 88 -3.91 4.63 -12.97
N THR A 89 -4.94 4.87 -13.80
CA THR A 89 -5.30 6.22 -14.23
C THR A 89 -5.80 7.07 -13.06
N LEU A 90 -6.64 6.51 -12.18
CA LEU A 90 -7.14 7.21 -11.00
C LEU A 90 -6.01 7.51 -10.00
N ALA A 91 -5.12 6.54 -9.76
CA ALA A 91 -3.94 6.73 -8.91
C ALA A 91 -3.05 7.86 -9.42
N ARG A 92 -2.70 7.84 -10.72
CA ARG A 92 -1.91 8.90 -11.35
C ARG A 92 -2.61 10.26 -11.35
N GLY A 93 -3.94 10.27 -11.43
CA GLY A 93 -4.74 11.50 -11.31
C GLY A 93 -4.58 12.21 -9.97
N GLN A 94 -4.24 11.47 -8.91
CA GLN A 94 -3.89 12.03 -7.59
C GLN A 94 -2.39 12.38 -7.47
N GLY A 95 -1.60 12.26 -8.55
CA GLY A 95 -0.15 12.36 -8.50
C GLY A 95 0.54 11.10 -7.97
N GLY A 96 -0.21 10.00 -7.81
CA GLY A 96 0.29 8.76 -7.24
C GLY A 96 1.22 7.98 -8.18
N LEU A 97 2.14 7.23 -7.57
CA LEU A 97 2.98 6.25 -8.27
C LEU A 97 2.29 4.89 -8.26
N VAL A 98 2.37 4.16 -9.38
CA VAL A 98 1.71 2.86 -9.55
C VAL A 98 2.76 1.79 -9.79
N GLY A 99 2.63 0.65 -9.12
CA GLY A 99 3.48 -0.53 -9.29
C GLY A 99 2.64 -1.81 -9.31
N VAL A 100 3.25 -2.88 -9.82
CA VAL A 100 2.68 -4.23 -9.74
C VAL A 100 3.35 -4.93 -8.56
N PRO A 101 2.61 -5.24 -7.49
CA PRO A 101 3.17 -5.97 -6.37
C PRO A 101 3.43 -7.44 -6.76
N HIS A 102 4.45 -8.05 -6.15
CA HIS A 102 4.78 -9.48 -6.26
C HIS A 102 4.59 -10.14 -7.66
N PRO A 103 5.06 -9.52 -8.77
CA PRO A 103 4.74 -9.94 -10.15
C PRO A 103 5.35 -11.29 -10.57
N PHE A 104 6.07 -11.98 -9.69
CA PHE A 104 6.65 -13.30 -9.93
C PHE A 104 6.21 -14.34 -8.89
N ASP A 105 5.35 -13.97 -7.94
CA ASP A 105 4.74 -14.94 -7.04
C ASP A 105 3.65 -15.70 -7.81
N ARG A 106 3.96 -16.95 -8.16
CA ARG A 106 3.05 -17.82 -8.94
C ARG A 106 2.00 -18.50 -8.08
N PHE A 107 2.14 -18.43 -6.75
CA PHE A 107 1.21 -19.07 -5.82
C PHE A 107 0.15 -18.10 -5.32
N ARG A 108 0.30 -16.80 -5.62
CA ARG A 108 -0.62 -15.75 -5.19
C ARG A 108 -1.75 -15.57 -6.21
N PRO A 109 -3.01 -15.84 -5.84
CA PRO A 109 -4.14 -15.77 -6.77
C PRO A 109 -4.43 -14.34 -7.25
N GLU A 110 -4.02 -13.32 -6.50
CA GLU A 110 -4.25 -11.90 -6.81
C GLU A 110 -3.16 -11.28 -7.71
N ARG A 111 -2.28 -12.10 -8.29
CA ARG A 111 -1.28 -11.65 -9.27
C ARG A 111 -1.96 -10.94 -10.44
N LEU A 112 -1.37 -9.82 -10.88
CA LEU A 112 -1.82 -9.14 -12.10
C LEU A 112 -1.60 -10.03 -13.34
N GLU A 113 -2.68 -10.33 -14.04
CA GLU A 113 -2.68 -11.06 -15.31
C GLU A 113 -2.97 -10.11 -16.49
N GLU A 114 -2.12 -10.14 -17.51
CA GLU A 114 -2.44 -9.51 -18.79
C GLU A 114 -3.48 -10.40 -19.51
N ARG A 115 -4.68 -9.86 -19.71
CA ARG A 115 -5.72 -10.47 -20.54
C ARG A 115 -5.83 -9.77 -21.88
#